data_AF-A0A2T2RFH5-F1
#
_entry.id   AF-A0A2T2RFH5-F1
#
_cell.length_a   1.000
_cell.length_b   1.000
_cell.length_c   1.000
_cell.angle_alpha   90.00
_cell.angle_beta   90.00
_cell.angle_gamma   90.00
#
_symmetry.space_group_name_H-M   'P 1'
#
loop_
_entity.id
_entity.type
_entity.pdbx_description
1 polymer ?
#
loop_
_entity_poly.entity_id
_entity_poly.type
_entity_poly.pdbx_seq_one_letter_code
_entity_poly.pdbx_strand_id
1 'polypeptide(L)'
;MYCAAQCRVSAFRRDGEPQPISVQGELGRTVASTVTRLASGEATTLTWRWELPRAWQPPAGGSSGRYQLTVEDQPHLMDSSTSVQVHPPEGFRLESAPGSALTVSRGGVAGFEGRIGDRRVLAAEVVADSERDVVERARRALNRPLAELVS
;
A
#
# COMPACT_ATOMS: atom_id res chain seq x y z
N MET A 1 -5.23 5.26 -14.93
CA MET A 1 -4.42 4.53 -13.94
C MET A 1 -4.52 3.04 -14.22
N TYR A 2 -3.38 2.40 -14.51
CA TYR A 2 -3.27 0.94 -14.57
C TYR A 2 -2.89 0.44 -13.18
N CYS A 3 -3.50 -0.65 -12.76
CA CYS A 3 -3.09 -1.38 -11.54
C CYS A 3 -2.81 -2.85 -11.89
N ALA A 4 -2.20 -3.57 -10.95
CA ALA A 4 -1.93 -4.99 -11.14
C ALA A 4 -3.23 -5.80 -11.38
N ALA A 5 -3.08 -7.00 -11.94
CA ALA A 5 -4.21 -7.92 -12.11
C ALA A 5 -4.94 -8.13 -10.77
N GLN A 6 -6.28 -8.19 -10.83
CA GLN A 6 -7.17 -8.38 -9.67
C GLN A 6 -7.22 -7.21 -8.67
N CYS A 7 -6.68 -6.03 -9.02
CA CYS A 7 -6.94 -4.84 -8.22
C CYS A 7 -8.43 -4.46 -8.26
N ARG A 8 -8.94 -3.94 -7.14
CA ARG A 8 -10.27 -3.36 -7.00
C ARG A 8 -10.12 -1.87 -6.78
N VAL A 9 -10.51 -1.05 -7.76
CA VAL A 9 -10.57 0.40 -7.59
C VAL A 9 -11.85 0.75 -6.85
N SER A 10 -11.75 1.34 -5.67
CA SER A 10 -12.87 1.54 -4.75
C SER A 10 -13.33 2.99 -4.64
N ALA A 11 -12.47 3.96 -4.95
CA ALA A 11 -12.86 5.37 -4.96
C ALA A 11 -11.97 6.24 -5.84
N PHE A 12 -12.54 7.34 -6.30
CA PHE A 12 -11.84 8.49 -6.86
C PHE A 12 -12.49 9.77 -6.33
N ARG A 13 -11.65 10.73 -5.98
CA ARG A 13 -12.07 12.05 -5.49
C ARG A 13 -11.30 13.15 -6.21
N ARG A 14 -12.00 14.24 -6.47
CA ARG A 14 -11.43 15.51 -6.93
C ARG A 14 -11.64 16.53 -5.83
N ASP A 15 -10.56 17.13 -5.35
CA ASP A 15 -10.59 18.15 -4.28
C ASP A 15 -11.38 17.68 -3.04
N GLY A 16 -11.24 16.38 -2.71
CA GLY A 16 -11.95 15.72 -1.60
C GLY A 16 -13.33 15.16 -1.96
N GLU A 17 -13.96 15.61 -3.03
CA GLU A 17 -15.31 15.22 -3.40
C GLU A 17 -15.34 13.94 -4.26
N PRO A 18 -16.19 12.95 -3.96
CA PRO A 18 -16.35 11.75 -4.78
C PRO A 18 -16.73 12.07 -6.23
N GLN A 19 -16.11 11.37 -7.18
CA GLN A 19 -16.35 11.55 -8.60
C GLN A 19 -16.59 10.18 -9.27
N PRO A 20 -17.33 10.14 -10.40
CA PRO A 20 -17.48 8.92 -11.18
C PRO A 20 -16.15 8.46 -11.76
N ILE A 21 -16.00 7.14 -11.89
CA ILE A 21 -14.86 6.48 -12.54
C ILE A 21 -15.34 5.45 -13.53
N SER A 22 -14.62 5.33 -14.63
CA SER A 22 -14.72 4.18 -15.52
C SER A 22 -13.68 3.15 -15.11
N VAL A 23 -14.10 1.90 -14.89
CA VAL A 23 -13.22 0.77 -14.57
C VAL A 23 -13.42 -0.30 -15.63
N GLN A 24 -12.35 -0.70 -16.28
CA GLN A 24 -12.36 -1.67 -17.38
C GLN A 24 -11.14 -2.60 -17.31
N GLY A 25 -11.18 -3.67 -18.10
CA GLY A 25 -10.03 -4.56 -18.30
C GLY A 25 -9.30 -4.22 -19.60
N GLU A 26 -7.97 -4.12 -19.55
CA GLU A 26 -7.13 -3.88 -20.73
C GLU A 26 -5.84 -4.69 -20.61
N LEU A 27 -5.49 -5.49 -21.63
CA LEU A 27 -4.29 -6.34 -21.64
C LEU A 27 -4.11 -7.19 -20.36
N GLY A 28 -5.22 -7.71 -19.81
CA GLY A 28 -5.21 -8.51 -18.58
C GLY A 28 -5.01 -7.71 -17.28
N ARG A 29 -5.04 -6.38 -17.34
CA ARG A 29 -4.92 -5.46 -16.21
C ARG A 29 -6.23 -4.73 -15.97
N THR A 30 -6.49 -4.37 -14.72
CA THR A 30 -7.58 -3.44 -14.40
C THR A 30 -7.10 -2.02 -14.70
N VAL A 31 -7.92 -1.26 -15.42
CA VAL A 31 -7.68 0.15 -15.78
C VAL A 31 -8.81 0.98 -15.23
N ALA A 32 -8.47 2.01 -14.47
CA ALA A 32 -9.41 3.02 -14.06
C ALA A 32 -9.09 4.36 -14.73
N SER A 33 -10.12 5.02 -15.24
CA SER A 33 -10.00 6.29 -15.96
C SER A 33 -11.05 7.28 -15.50
N THR A 34 -10.69 8.56 -15.59
CA THR A 34 -11.54 9.71 -15.32
C THR A 34 -11.09 10.86 -16.22
N VAL A 35 -12.00 11.78 -16.50
CA VAL A 35 -11.70 13.01 -17.24
C VAL A 35 -11.96 14.17 -16.30
N THR A 36 -10.91 14.94 -16.02
CA THR A 36 -11.00 16.14 -15.19
C THR A 36 -10.70 17.36 -16.02
N ARG A 37 -11.60 18.35 -15.99
CA ARG A 37 -11.35 19.68 -16.57
C ARG A 37 -10.65 20.55 -15.54
N LEU A 38 -9.48 21.07 -15.90
CA LEU A 38 -8.71 22.04 -15.13
C LEU A 38 -8.76 23.39 -15.87
N ALA A 39 -9.26 24.44 -15.23
CA ALA A 39 -9.21 25.76 -15.85
C ALA A 39 -7.80 26.36 -15.75
N SER A 40 -7.51 27.35 -16.60
CA SER A 40 -6.21 28.02 -16.58
C SER A 40 -5.94 28.67 -15.23
N GLY A 41 -4.78 28.36 -14.63
CA GLY A 41 -4.37 28.89 -13.32
C GLY A 41 -4.95 28.17 -12.11
N GLU A 42 -5.80 27.15 -12.31
CA GLU A 42 -6.30 26.33 -11.21
C GLU A 42 -5.33 25.20 -10.83
N ALA A 43 -5.40 24.79 -9.57
CA ALA A 43 -4.83 23.56 -9.07
C ALA A 43 -5.98 22.65 -8.62
N THR A 44 -5.81 21.33 -8.79
CA THR A 44 -6.77 20.33 -8.30
C THR A 44 -6.02 19.15 -7.72
N THR A 45 -6.57 18.53 -6.69
CA THR A 45 -6.04 17.30 -6.08
C THR A 45 -6.87 16.11 -6.53
N LEU A 46 -6.21 15.16 -7.18
CA LEU A 46 -6.82 13.91 -7.62
C LEU A 46 -6.43 12.77 -6.67
N THR A 47 -7.40 12.18 -5.99
CA THR A 47 -7.16 11.06 -5.06
C THR A 47 -7.79 9.79 -5.59
N TRP A 48 -6.99 8.73 -5.70
CA TRP A 48 -7.43 7.40 -6.10
C TRP A 48 -7.29 6.42 -4.94
N ARG A 49 -8.27 5.52 -4.77
CA ARG A 49 -8.19 4.40 -3.83
C ARG A 49 -8.40 3.09 -4.55
N TRP A 50 -7.51 2.14 -4.31
CA TRP A 50 -7.62 0.78 -4.82
C TRP A 50 -7.05 -0.22 -3.83
N GLU A 51 -7.46 -1.47 -3.97
CA GLU A 51 -7.09 -2.57 -3.07
C GLU A 51 -6.59 -3.77 -3.90
N LEU A 52 -5.48 -4.38 -3.48
CA LEU A 52 -4.96 -5.62 -4.03
C LEU A 52 -4.99 -6.68 -2.92
N PRO A 53 -6.10 -7.45 -2.78
CA PRO A 53 -6.29 -8.36 -1.65
C PRO A 53 -5.27 -9.50 -1.61
N ARG A 54 -4.59 -9.79 -2.71
CA ARG A 54 -3.54 -10.81 -2.82
C ARG A 54 -2.16 -10.21 -3.11
N ALA A 55 -1.95 -8.93 -2.80
CA ALA A 55 -0.62 -8.31 -2.93
C ALA A 55 0.42 -8.95 -2.01
N TRP A 56 -0.03 -9.59 -0.93
CA TRP A 56 0.82 -10.21 0.06
C TRP A 56 0.12 -11.40 0.72
N GLN A 57 0.86 -12.49 0.89
CA GLN A 57 0.54 -13.55 1.84
C GLN A 57 1.81 -13.79 2.66
N PRO A 58 1.76 -13.76 4.00
CA PRO A 58 2.92 -14.14 4.78
C PRO A 58 3.28 -15.59 4.44
N PRO A 59 4.58 -15.95 4.31
CA PRO A 59 4.97 -17.34 4.17
C PRO A 59 4.38 -18.14 5.35
N ALA A 60 4.00 -19.40 5.13
CA ALA A 60 3.57 -20.26 6.24
C ALA A 60 4.72 -20.38 7.26
N GLY A 61 4.55 -19.83 8.46
CA GLY A 61 5.61 -19.74 9.47
C GLY A 61 6.66 -18.63 9.24
N GLY A 62 6.45 -17.77 8.25
CA GLY A 62 7.36 -16.67 7.92
C GLY A 62 7.18 -15.46 8.82
N SER A 63 8.25 -15.05 9.48
CA SER A 63 8.32 -13.86 10.33
C SER A 63 8.80 -12.61 9.57
N SER A 64 8.98 -12.67 8.25
CA SER A 64 9.45 -11.54 7.44
C SER A 64 9.07 -11.64 5.96
N GLY A 65 9.21 -10.53 5.24
CA GLY A 65 9.10 -10.47 3.79
C GLY A 65 9.39 -9.08 3.22
N ARG A 66 9.13 -8.88 1.92
CA ARG A 66 9.43 -7.62 1.20
C ARG A 66 8.26 -7.13 0.35
N TYR A 67 7.79 -5.91 0.62
CA TYR A 67 6.84 -5.20 -0.22
C TYR A 67 7.57 -4.52 -1.37
N GLN A 68 6.99 -4.58 -2.56
CA GLN A 68 7.49 -3.86 -3.72
C GLN A 68 6.33 -3.25 -4.51
N LEU A 69 6.36 -1.93 -4.65
CA LEU A 69 5.47 -1.15 -5.49
C LEU A 69 6.29 -0.60 -6.67
N THR A 70 5.82 -0.86 -7.89
CA THR A 70 6.34 -0.18 -9.08
C THR A 70 5.35 0.91 -9.46
N VAL A 71 5.86 2.15 -9.57
CA VAL A 71 5.11 3.30 -10.05
C VAL A 71 5.72 3.71 -11.38
N GLU A 72 4.89 3.77 -12.42
CA GLU A 72 5.27 4.31 -13.73
C GLU A 72 4.57 5.66 -13.85
N ASP A 73 5.35 6.69 -14.18
CA ASP A 73 4.77 8.01 -14.37
C ASP A 73 4.06 8.07 -15.72
N GLN A 74 3.04 8.91 -15.80
CA GLN A 74 2.38 9.20 -17.07
C GLN A 74 2.95 10.51 -17.62
N PRO A 75 3.00 10.70 -18.94
CA PRO A 75 3.34 11.99 -19.51
C PRO A 75 2.35 13.04 -18.99
N HIS A 76 2.85 14.00 -18.22
CA HIS A 76 2.05 15.12 -17.71
C HIS A 76 2.33 16.38 -18.54
N LEU A 77 1.29 17.17 -18.77
CA LEU A 77 1.44 18.52 -19.35
C LEU A 77 2.00 19.53 -18.36
N MET A 78 2.01 19.20 -17.06
CA MET A 78 2.47 20.05 -15.95
C MET A 78 3.33 19.24 -14.98
N ASP A 79 4.17 19.93 -14.22
CA ASP A 79 4.94 19.30 -13.15
C ASP A 79 4.03 18.69 -12.09
N SER A 80 4.23 17.40 -11.82
CA SER A 80 3.52 16.65 -10.79
C SER A 80 4.51 16.14 -9.74
N SER A 81 4.10 16.18 -8.48
CA SER A 81 4.76 15.49 -7.37
C SER A 81 3.91 14.30 -6.92
N THR A 82 4.55 13.28 -6.37
CA THR A 82 3.88 12.09 -5.83
C THR A 82 4.30 11.88 -4.40
N SER A 83 3.33 11.60 -3.54
CA SER A 83 3.54 11.10 -2.20
C SER A 83 3.08 9.64 -2.13
N VAL A 84 3.92 8.77 -1.56
CA VAL A 84 3.58 7.37 -1.28
C VAL A 84 3.77 7.10 0.20
N GLN A 85 2.76 6.48 0.82
CA GLN A 85 2.85 5.96 2.18
C GLN A 85 2.58 4.45 2.16
N VAL A 86 3.45 3.70 2.82
CA VAL A 86 3.34 2.24 2.97
C VAL A 86 3.10 1.94 4.44
N HIS A 87 1.98 1.26 4.70
CA HIS A 87 1.61 0.77 6.03
C HIS A 87 1.81 -0.75 6.07
N PRO A 88 2.48 -1.29 7.09
CA PRO A 88 2.57 -2.73 7.25
C PRO A 88 1.19 -3.32 7.59
N PRO A 89 0.94 -4.60 7.25
CA PRO A 89 -0.26 -5.30 7.67
C PRO A 89 -0.26 -5.50 9.18
N GLU A 90 -1.43 -5.79 9.75
CA GLU A 90 -1.57 -6.08 11.18
C GLU A 90 -0.64 -7.24 11.59
N GLY A 91 0.06 -7.08 12.72
CA GLY A 91 1.02 -8.06 13.23
C GLY A 91 2.42 -7.97 12.61
N PHE A 92 2.66 -6.98 11.74
CA PHE A 92 3.97 -6.72 11.15
C PHE A 92 4.41 -5.27 11.36
N ARG A 93 5.73 -5.05 11.31
CA ARG A 93 6.35 -3.73 11.29
C ARG A 93 7.32 -3.61 10.12
N LEU A 94 7.49 -2.40 9.62
CA LEU A 94 8.54 -2.09 8.64
C LEU A 94 9.90 -2.10 9.34
N GLU A 95 10.83 -2.88 8.82
CA GLU A 95 12.19 -2.99 9.36
C GLU A 95 13.14 -2.04 8.64
N SER A 96 13.13 -2.07 7.30
CA SER A 96 14.06 -1.29 6.49
C SER A 96 13.54 -1.09 5.06
N ALA A 97 14.22 -0.26 4.27
CA ALA A 97 13.90 -0.02 2.86
C ALA A 97 15.18 0.03 2.01
N PRO A 98 15.95 -1.07 1.93
CA PRO A 98 17.28 -1.06 1.34
C PRO A 98 17.20 -0.87 -0.18
N GLY A 99 18.00 0.08 -0.68
CA GLY A 99 18.04 0.43 -2.10
C GLY A 99 16.75 1.07 -2.63
N SER A 100 15.87 1.54 -1.73
CA SER A 100 14.60 2.17 -2.05
C SER A 100 14.65 3.67 -1.73
N ALA A 101 13.84 4.46 -2.43
CA ALA A 101 13.65 5.87 -2.10
C ALA A 101 12.69 6.10 -0.91
N LEU A 102 12.17 5.01 -0.32
CA LEU A 102 11.34 5.07 0.87
C LEU A 102 12.16 5.36 2.13
N THR A 103 11.62 6.21 2.99
CA THR A 103 12.15 6.45 4.34
C THR A 103 11.23 5.81 5.37
N VAL A 104 11.74 4.89 6.17
CA VAL A 104 10.99 4.26 7.27
C VAL A 104 11.00 5.21 8.48
N SER A 105 9.82 5.67 8.88
CA SER A 105 9.64 6.51 10.07
C SER A 105 9.65 5.67 11.35
N ARG A 106 9.92 6.32 12.49
CA ARG A 106 9.81 5.69 13.82
C ARG A 106 8.40 5.18 14.14
N GLY A 107 7.37 5.71 13.48
CA GLY A 107 5.98 5.27 13.62
C GLY A 107 5.62 4.00 12.85
N GLY A 108 6.60 3.34 12.21
CA GLY A 108 6.36 2.10 11.47
C GLY A 108 5.65 2.31 10.12
N VAL A 109 5.76 3.51 9.55
CA VAL A 109 5.26 3.87 8.20
C VAL A 109 6.44 4.23 7.32
N ALA A 110 6.47 3.75 6.07
CA ALA A 110 7.47 4.17 5.09
C ALA A 110 6.89 5.20 4.12
N GLY A 111 7.60 6.31 3.92
CA GLY A 111 7.17 7.42 3.08
C GLY A 111 8.12 7.71 1.93
N PHE A 112 7.56 8.19 0.81
CA PHE A 112 8.30 8.83 -0.28
C PHE A 112 7.56 10.10 -0.69
N GLU A 113 8.30 11.16 -0.96
CA GLU A 113 7.79 12.38 -1.57
C GLU A 113 8.78 12.87 -2.63
N GLY A 114 8.28 13.15 -3.83
CA GLY A 114 9.10 13.65 -4.93
C GLY A 114 8.54 13.31 -6.29
N ARG A 115 9.37 13.44 -7.34
CA ARG A 115 9.00 13.07 -8.70
C ARG A 115 9.25 11.58 -8.94
N ILE A 116 8.33 10.91 -9.65
CA ILE A 116 8.51 9.51 -10.03
C ILE A 116 9.62 9.37 -11.08
N GLY A 117 9.63 10.22 -12.11
CA GLY A 117 10.44 10.03 -13.33
C GLY A 117 9.82 8.95 -14.20
N ASP A 118 10.51 8.39 -15.20
CA ASP A 118 9.87 7.39 -16.09
C ASP A 118 9.31 6.17 -15.35
N ARG A 119 10.06 5.68 -14.35
CA ARG A 119 9.68 4.55 -13.51
C ARG A 119 10.40 4.59 -12.17
N ARG A 120 9.70 4.21 -11.10
CA ARG A 120 10.27 4.08 -9.76
C ARG A 120 9.81 2.79 -9.09
N VAL A 121 10.76 2.14 -8.40
CA VAL A 121 10.48 1.00 -7.54
C VAL A 121 10.62 1.44 -6.09
N LEU A 122 9.56 1.26 -5.32
CA LEU A 122 9.49 1.56 -3.90
C LEU A 122 9.35 0.24 -3.17
N ALA A 123 10.36 -0.14 -2.37
CA ALA A 123 10.38 -1.40 -1.65
C ALA A 123 10.69 -1.21 -0.17
N ALA A 124 10.08 -2.04 0.67
CA ALA A 124 10.32 -2.07 2.11
C ALA A 124 10.25 -3.49 2.63
N GLU A 125 11.07 -3.79 3.63
CA GLU A 125 11.10 -5.06 4.33
C GLU A 125 10.22 -4.96 5.57
N VAL A 126 9.46 -6.02 5.82
CA VAL A 126 8.62 -6.13 7.01
C VAL A 126 8.97 -7.38 7.78
N VAL A 127 8.81 -7.30 9.08
CA VAL A 127 9.00 -8.39 10.03
C VAL A 127 7.80 -8.49 10.95
N ALA A 128 7.52 -9.70 11.42
CA ALA A 128 6.48 -9.94 12.41
C ALA A 128 6.80 -9.13 13.67
N ASP A 129 5.77 -8.51 14.23
CA ASP A 129 5.91 -7.74 15.44
C ASP A 129 5.93 -8.68 16.64
N SER A 130 7.14 -9.13 17.00
CA SER A 130 7.37 -10.16 18.01
C SER A 130 6.77 -9.83 19.38
N GLU A 131 6.61 -8.55 19.73
CA GLU A 131 6.00 -8.12 21.00
C GLU A 131 4.49 -8.42 21.02
N ARG A 132 3.77 -8.12 19.94
CA ARG A 132 2.36 -8.53 19.79
C ARG A 132 2.22 -10.04 19.74
N ASP A 133 3.13 -10.73 19.07
CA ASP A 133 3.14 -12.19 18.99
C ASP A 133 3.38 -12.85 20.35
N VAL A 134 4.22 -12.27 21.22
CA VAL A 134 4.42 -12.76 22.59
C VAL A 134 3.17 -12.49 23.44
N VAL A 135 2.56 -11.31 23.33
CA VAL A 135 1.33 -10.96 24.07
C VAL A 135 0.15 -11.83 23.63
N GLU A 136 -0.06 -12.06 22.34
CA GLU A 136 -1.13 -12.94 21.84
C GLU A 136 -0.87 -14.42 22.15
N ARG A 137 0.38 -14.86 22.16
CA ARG A 137 0.73 -16.21 22.66
C ARG A 137 0.45 -16.35 24.14
N ALA A 138 0.83 -15.37 24.96
CA ALA A 138 0.53 -15.33 26.38
C ALA A 138 -0.98 -15.27 26.64
N ARG A 139 -1.72 -14.44 25.92
CA ARG A 139 -3.19 -14.33 26.01
C ARG A 139 -3.88 -15.65 25.63
N ARG A 140 -3.41 -16.32 24.58
CA ARG A 140 -3.93 -17.66 24.20
C ARG A 140 -3.60 -18.73 25.23
N ALA A 141 -2.40 -18.72 25.80
CA ALA A 141 -2.03 -19.63 26.88
C ALA A 141 -2.87 -19.41 28.15
N LEU A 142 -3.13 -18.15 28.51
CA LEU A 142 -3.89 -17.78 29.71
C LEU A 142 -5.41 -18.00 29.58
N ASN A 143 -5.96 -17.94 28.36
CA ASN A 143 -7.39 -18.19 28.11
C ASN A 143 -7.68 -19.64 27.66
N ARG A 144 -6.68 -20.53 27.73
CA ARG A 144 -6.87 -21.94 27.42
C ARG A 144 -7.59 -22.61 28.59
N PRO A 145 -8.69 -23.36 28.36
CA PRO A 145 -9.39 -24.04 29.45
C PRO A 145 -8.45 -25.01 30.17
N LEU A 146 -8.45 -24.94 31.52
CA LEU A 146 -7.56 -25.71 32.41
C LEU A 146 -7.56 -27.23 32.19
N ALA A 147 -8.56 -27.76 31.47
CA ALA A 147 -8.63 -29.18 31.10
C ALA A 147 -7.55 -29.64 30.10
N GLU A 148 -6.90 -28.72 29.36
CA GLU A 148 -5.85 -29.07 28.37
C GLU A 148 -4.41 -28.98 28.91
N LEU A 149 -4.21 -28.54 30.16
CA LEU A 149 -2.87 -28.30 30.74
C LEU A 149 -2.37 -29.44 31.65
N VAL A 150 -3.13 -30.53 31.80
CA VAL A 150 -2.80 -31.66 32.70
C VAL A 150 -3.01 -33.03 32.02
N SER A 151 -2.68 -33.16 30.73
CA SER A 151 -2.55 -34.47 30.06
C SER A 151 -1.13 -34.72 29.59
#